data_AF-A0A6B1GFW8-F1
#
_entry.id   AF-A0A6B1GFW8-F1
#
_cell.length_a   1.000
_cell.length_b   1.000
_cell.length_c   1.000
_cell.angle_alpha   90.00
_cell.angle_beta   90.00
_cell.angle_gamma   90.00
#
_symmetry.space_group_name_H-M   'P 1'
#
loop_
_entity.id
_entity.type
_entity.pdbx_description
1 polymer ?
#
loop_
_entity_poly.entity_id
_entity_poly.type
_entity_poly.pdbx_seq_one_letter_code
_entity_poly.pdbx_strand_id
1 'polypeptide(L)'
;MRGAYPCAGDDDWVAISLRDEAEWQAFCRASGHEAWLDDPRFGDAASRTEHHDALDELIAAWTRERDKFEIAALLQAAGAPAGPILKADEVIADPHLAAREFFDDLKIGDFGRVPIQRYLPAKFDGAAVPAKGPAPDLGADTDAVLAELGLSAAEIEDLHERRVADRASDLQSDPIAREGTQLPFEDYEEMGSVLRIDRDYAPKPL
;
A
#
# COMPACT_ATOMS: atom_id res chain seq x y z
N MET A 1 -14.27 -22.33 -3.13
CA MET A 1 -14.65 -21.23 -4.03
C MET A 1 -13.86 -19.98 -3.64
N ARG A 2 -13.27 -19.24 -4.59
CA ARG A 2 -12.55 -18.00 -4.32
C ARG A 2 -12.71 -17.05 -5.50
N GLY A 3 -12.98 -15.78 -5.25
CA GLY A 3 -13.14 -14.78 -6.31
C GLY A 3 -13.03 -13.34 -5.80
N ALA A 4 -12.89 -12.42 -6.74
CA ALA A 4 -13.00 -10.99 -6.52
C ALA A 4 -14.24 -10.49 -7.26
N TYR A 5 -15.12 -9.79 -6.55
CA TYR A 5 -16.43 -9.40 -7.08
C TYR A 5 -16.61 -7.88 -7.03
N PRO A 6 -17.19 -7.29 -8.10
CA PRO A 6 -17.40 -5.84 -8.17
C PRO A 6 -18.48 -5.42 -7.17
N CYS A 7 -18.27 -4.29 -6.52
CA CYS A 7 -19.14 -3.70 -5.50
C CYS A 7 -19.77 -2.40 -6.01
N ALA A 8 -20.64 -1.80 -5.20
CA ALA A 8 -21.12 -0.45 -5.47
C ALA A 8 -19.96 0.55 -5.34
N GLY A 9 -19.75 1.38 -6.36
CA GLY A 9 -18.65 2.34 -6.42
C GLY A 9 -17.93 2.33 -7.76
N ASP A 10 -16.79 3.00 -7.81
CA ASP A 10 -15.93 3.08 -9.00
C ASP A 10 -14.68 2.24 -8.77
N ASP A 11 -14.53 1.15 -9.52
CA ASP A 11 -13.47 0.14 -9.34
C ASP A 11 -13.36 -0.35 -7.89
N ASP A 12 -14.50 -0.56 -7.23
CA ASP A 12 -14.59 -1.12 -5.89
C ASP A 12 -14.89 -2.61 -5.93
N TRP A 13 -14.13 -3.38 -5.16
CA TRP A 13 -14.19 -4.85 -5.20
C TRP A 13 -14.03 -5.47 -3.82
N VAL A 14 -14.58 -6.67 -3.66
CA VAL A 14 -14.41 -7.50 -2.46
C VAL A 14 -13.86 -8.87 -2.85
N ALA A 15 -12.86 -9.34 -2.13
CA ALA A 15 -12.35 -10.69 -2.25
C ALA A 15 -13.11 -11.61 -1.27
N ILE A 16 -13.63 -12.73 -1.76
CA ILE A 16 -14.34 -13.72 -0.93
C ILE A 16 -13.69 -15.08 -1.15
N SER A 17 -13.43 -15.81 -0.06
CA SER A 17 -12.76 -17.12 -0.12
C SER A 17 -13.44 -18.12 0.82
N LEU A 18 -14.27 -19.00 0.26
CA LEU A 18 -14.99 -20.05 0.97
C LEU A 18 -14.27 -21.38 0.78
N ARG A 19 -13.72 -21.91 1.86
CA ARG A 19 -12.77 -23.03 1.90
C ARG A 19 -13.43 -24.33 2.29
N ASP A 20 -14.45 -24.25 3.14
CA ASP A 20 -15.20 -25.40 3.62
C ASP A 20 -16.71 -25.14 3.62
N GLU A 21 -17.46 -26.17 4.01
CA GLU A 21 -18.92 -26.15 4.03
C GLU A 21 -19.48 -25.23 5.11
N ALA A 22 -18.78 -25.05 6.23
CA ALA A 22 -19.23 -24.15 7.29
C ALA A 22 -19.18 -22.68 6.82
N GLU A 23 -18.12 -22.31 6.10
CA GLU A 23 -17.97 -20.98 5.50
C GLU A 23 -18.99 -20.73 4.38
N TRP A 24 -19.29 -21.74 3.56
CA TRP A 24 -20.34 -21.66 2.53
C TRP A 24 -21.72 -21.40 3.17
N GLN A 25 -22.09 -22.17 4.19
CA GLN A 25 -23.34 -21.98 4.89
C GLN A 25 -23.42 -20.63 5.61
N ALA A 26 -22.31 -20.18 6.22
CA ALA A 26 -22.21 -18.86 6.80
C ALA A 26 -22.46 -17.76 5.76
N PHE A 27 -21.84 -17.87 4.59
CA PHE A 27 -22.05 -16.94 3.48
C PHE A 27 -23.51 -16.92 3.02
N CYS A 28 -24.15 -18.07 2.78
CA CYS A 28 -25.54 -18.13 2.33
C CYS A 28 -26.50 -17.49 3.33
N ARG A 29 -26.34 -17.77 4.63
CA ARG A 29 -27.15 -17.15 5.68
C ARG A 29 -26.94 -15.64 5.75
N ALA A 30 -25.69 -15.20 5.79
CA ALA A 30 -25.35 -13.79 5.94
C ALA A 30 -25.76 -12.94 4.73
N SER A 31 -25.65 -13.49 3.52
CA SER A 31 -26.04 -12.82 2.29
C SER A 31 -27.55 -12.85 2.02
N GLY A 32 -28.33 -13.61 2.80
CA GLY A 32 -29.77 -13.79 2.62
C GLY A 32 -30.16 -14.80 1.54
N HIS A 33 -29.24 -15.68 1.14
CA HIS A 33 -29.41 -16.67 0.07
C HIS A 33 -29.36 -18.11 0.61
N GLU A 34 -30.02 -18.38 1.73
CA GLU A 34 -30.10 -19.73 2.32
C GLU A 34 -30.63 -20.78 1.33
N ALA A 35 -31.52 -20.39 0.40
CA ALA A 35 -32.03 -21.27 -0.64
C ALA A 35 -30.95 -21.84 -1.58
N TRP A 36 -29.76 -21.23 -1.66
CA TRP A 36 -28.65 -21.78 -2.44
C TRP A 36 -28.07 -23.06 -1.82
N LEU A 37 -28.30 -23.30 -0.53
CA LEU A 37 -27.90 -24.55 0.14
C LEU A 37 -28.66 -25.76 -0.39
N ASP A 38 -29.92 -25.55 -0.81
CA ASP A 38 -30.78 -26.59 -1.36
C ASP A 38 -30.70 -26.69 -2.90
N ASP A 39 -29.98 -25.77 -3.56
CA ASP A 39 -29.78 -25.81 -5.01
C ASP A 39 -28.80 -26.94 -5.37
N PRO A 40 -29.20 -27.92 -6.21
CA PRO A 40 -28.32 -29.02 -6.62
C PRO A 40 -27.00 -28.58 -7.27
N ARG A 41 -26.95 -27.37 -7.83
CA ARG A 41 -25.73 -26.80 -8.40
C ARG A 41 -24.73 -26.38 -7.33
N PHE A 42 -25.21 -26.05 -6.12
CA PHE A 42 -24.39 -25.44 -5.07
C PHE A 42 -24.40 -26.19 -3.72
N GLY A 43 -25.17 -27.27 -3.61
CA GLY A 43 -25.34 -28.03 -2.36
C GLY A 43 -24.08 -28.74 -1.85
N ASP A 44 -23.10 -29.03 -2.72
CA ASP A 44 -21.81 -29.58 -2.30
C ASP A 44 -20.62 -28.93 -3.04
N ALA A 45 -19.41 -29.18 -2.52
CA ALA A 45 -18.19 -28.56 -3.02
C ALA A 45 -17.84 -28.96 -4.46
N ALA A 46 -18.14 -30.19 -4.88
CA ALA A 46 -17.86 -30.65 -6.23
C ALA A 46 -18.82 -29.98 -7.22
N SER A 47 -20.12 -29.97 -6.91
CA SER A 47 -21.13 -29.27 -7.70
C SER A 47 -20.85 -27.77 -7.81
N ARG A 48 -20.45 -27.11 -6.72
CA ARG A 48 -20.04 -25.69 -6.74
C ARG A 48 -18.83 -25.43 -7.63
N THR A 49 -17.92 -26.40 -7.75
CA THR A 49 -16.75 -26.28 -8.62
C THR A 49 -17.14 -26.45 -10.09
N GLU A 50 -18.03 -27.39 -10.39
CA GLU A 50 -18.55 -27.60 -11.76
C GLU A 50 -19.40 -26.40 -12.24
N HIS A 51 -20.15 -25.77 -11.32
CA HIS A 51 -21.03 -24.63 -11.61
C HIS A 51 -20.43 -23.29 -11.15
N HIS A 52 -19.10 -23.18 -11.10
CA HIS A 52 -18.40 -22.02 -10.56
C HIS A 52 -18.82 -20.71 -11.21
N ASP A 53 -18.88 -20.65 -12.54
CA ASP A 53 -19.24 -19.43 -13.28
C ASP A 53 -20.67 -18.96 -12.94
N ALA A 54 -21.61 -19.90 -12.86
CA ALA A 54 -23.00 -19.59 -12.48
C ALA A 54 -23.10 -19.08 -11.04
N LEU A 55 -22.27 -19.61 -10.13
CA LEU A 55 -22.21 -19.12 -8.76
C LEU A 55 -21.55 -17.73 -8.68
N ASP A 56 -20.47 -17.51 -9.43
CA ASP A 56 -19.78 -16.22 -9.51
C ASP A 56 -20.71 -15.11 -10.02
N GLU A 57 -21.54 -15.39 -11.02
CA GLU A 57 -22.53 -14.43 -11.51
C GLU A 57 -23.53 -14.03 -10.42
N LEU A 58 -23.99 -15.00 -9.61
CA LEU A 58 -24.92 -14.74 -8.51
C LEU A 58 -24.25 -13.93 -7.38
N ILE A 59 -23.02 -14.26 -7.01
CA ILE A 59 -22.27 -13.50 -6.00
C ILE A 59 -21.96 -12.09 -6.52
N ALA A 60 -21.57 -11.95 -7.79
CA ALA A 60 -21.33 -10.65 -8.42
C ALA A 60 -22.59 -9.79 -8.44
N ALA A 61 -23.76 -10.37 -8.76
CA ALA A 61 -25.03 -9.64 -8.72
C ALA A 61 -25.34 -9.13 -7.32
N TRP A 62 -25.13 -9.95 -6.28
CA TRP A 62 -25.35 -9.54 -4.89
C TRP A 62 -24.36 -8.47 -4.40
N THR A 63 -23.08 -8.60 -4.73
CA THR A 63 -22.04 -7.67 -4.27
C THR A 63 -22.11 -6.29 -4.93
N ARG A 64 -22.49 -6.21 -6.22
CA ARG A 64 -22.56 -4.96 -7.00
C ARG A 64 -23.44 -3.86 -6.41
N GLU A 65 -24.40 -4.23 -5.59
CA GLU A 65 -25.35 -3.28 -5.00
C GLU A 65 -24.92 -2.77 -3.62
N ARG A 66 -23.75 -3.19 -3.13
CA ARG A 66 -23.34 -3.00 -1.73
C ARG A 66 -21.92 -2.47 -1.63
N ASP A 67 -21.64 -1.77 -0.54
CA ASP A 67 -20.29 -1.29 -0.23
C ASP A 67 -19.35 -2.47 0.13
N LYS A 68 -18.10 -2.40 -0.32
CA LYS A 68 -17.11 -3.48 -0.12
C LYS A 68 -16.76 -3.69 1.36
N PHE A 69 -16.76 -2.64 2.18
CA PHE A 69 -16.48 -2.73 3.61
C PHE A 69 -17.67 -3.33 4.36
N GLU A 70 -18.90 -2.97 3.98
CA GLU A 70 -20.13 -3.57 4.52
C GLU A 70 -20.19 -5.08 4.24
N ILE A 71 -19.90 -5.50 3.00
CA ILE A 71 -19.85 -6.92 2.63
C ILE A 71 -18.80 -7.65 3.47
N ALA A 72 -17.57 -7.11 3.54
CA ALA A 72 -16.50 -7.74 4.29
C ALA A 72 -16.84 -7.89 5.77
N ALA A 73 -17.36 -6.83 6.41
CA ALA A 73 -17.76 -6.86 7.81
C ALA A 73 -18.90 -7.86 8.06
N LEU A 74 -19.91 -7.87 7.19
CA LEU A 74 -21.06 -8.80 7.26
C LEU A 74 -20.61 -10.26 7.20
N LEU A 75 -19.76 -10.60 6.23
CA LEU A 75 -19.30 -11.97 6.03
C LEU A 75 -18.33 -12.42 7.13
N GLN A 76 -17.39 -11.55 7.53
CA GLN A 76 -16.46 -11.83 8.63
C GLN A 76 -17.21 -12.09 9.95
N ALA A 77 -18.24 -11.30 10.26
CA ALA A 77 -19.07 -11.49 11.44
C ALA A 77 -19.81 -12.84 11.43
N ALA A 78 -20.11 -13.38 10.25
CA ALA A 78 -20.72 -14.70 10.07
C ALA A 78 -19.71 -15.86 10.05
N GLY A 79 -18.41 -15.57 10.04
CA GLY A 79 -17.34 -16.57 9.93
C GLY A 79 -16.96 -16.94 8.49
N ALA A 80 -17.43 -16.20 7.49
CA ALA A 80 -17.04 -16.36 6.09
C ALA A 80 -15.85 -15.42 5.75
N PRO A 81 -14.72 -15.93 5.23
CA PRO A 81 -13.58 -15.08 4.88
C PRO A 81 -13.88 -14.15 3.70
N ALA A 82 -13.86 -12.85 3.97
CA ALA A 82 -13.96 -11.80 2.98
C ALA A 82 -13.08 -10.61 3.36
N GLY A 83 -12.66 -9.81 2.37
CA GLY A 83 -11.90 -8.58 2.60
C GLY A 83 -12.11 -7.58 1.47
N PRO A 84 -12.20 -6.28 1.76
CA PRO A 84 -12.28 -5.26 0.73
C PRO A 84 -10.95 -5.21 -0.02
N ILE A 85 -10.99 -5.02 -1.34
CA ILE A 85 -9.81 -4.69 -2.12
C ILE A 85 -9.58 -3.19 -1.97
N LEU A 86 -8.50 -2.85 -1.27
CA LEU A 86 -8.17 -1.48 -0.93
C LEU A 86 -7.41 -0.79 -2.06
N LYS A 87 -7.83 0.44 -2.37
CA LYS A 87 -7.10 1.40 -3.19
C LYS A 87 -5.93 1.98 -2.39
N ALA A 88 -4.98 2.61 -3.08
CA ALA A 88 -3.75 3.09 -2.44
C ALA A 88 -4.02 4.10 -1.31
N ASP A 89 -4.96 5.03 -1.50
CA ASP A 89 -5.39 6.00 -0.50
C ASP A 89 -6.11 5.36 0.69
N GLU A 90 -6.93 4.34 0.45
CA GLU A 90 -7.59 3.56 1.50
C GLU A 90 -6.59 2.74 2.32
N VAL A 91 -5.53 2.20 1.71
CA VAL A 91 -4.45 1.51 2.42
C VAL A 91 -3.75 2.46 3.39
N ILE A 92 -3.45 3.69 2.97
CA ILE A 92 -2.84 4.70 3.85
C ILE A 92 -3.77 5.06 5.01
N ALA A 93 -5.08 5.09 4.77
CA ALA A 93 -6.09 5.42 5.77
C ALA A 93 -6.60 4.23 6.60
N ASP A 94 -6.07 3.02 6.41
CA ASP A 94 -6.58 1.81 7.02
C ASP A 94 -6.38 1.79 8.56
N PRO A 95 -7.44 1.62 9.36
CA PRO A 95 -7.34 1.65 10.82
C PRO A 95 -6.45 0.55 11.41
N HIS A 96 -6.39 -0.62 10.78
CA HIS A 96 -5.56 -1.72 11.26
C HIS A 96 -4.08 -1.44 11.01
N LEU A 97 -3.72 -0.90 9.84
CA LEU A 97 -2.35 -0.47 9.52
C LEU A 97 -1.91 0.71 10.39
N ALA A 98 -2.80 1.66 10.68
CA ALA A 98 -2.55 2.75 11.62
C ALA A 98 -2.27 2.25 13.04
N ALA A 99 -3.13 1.37 13.58
CA ALA A 99 -2.93 0.76 14.90
C ALA A 99 -1.63 -0.08 14.98
N ARG A 100 -1.15 -0.57 13.84
CA ARG A 100 0.11 -1.28 13.70
C ARG A 100 1.29 -0.37 13.38
N GLU A 101 1.13 0.94 13.34
CA GLU A 101 2.20 1.89 12.98
C GLU A 101 2.94 1.43 11.71
N PHE A 102 2.19 1.00 10.70
CA PHE A 102 2.76 0.36 9.51
C PHE A 102 3.54 1.34 8.62
N PHE A 103 3.13 2.61 8.64
CA PHE A 103 3.78 3.71 7.94
C PHE A 103 4.51 4.61 8.93
N ASP A 104 5.75 4.97 8.60
CA ASP A 104 6.43 6.10 9.21
C ASP A 104 6.09 7.38 8.43
N ASP A 105 5.91 8.48 9.15
CA ASP A 105 5.59 9.77 8.55
C ASP A 105 6.86 10.64 8.47
N LEU A 106 7.45 10.69 7.28
CA LEU A 106 8.75 11.30 7.03
C LEU A 106 8.60 12.62 6.29
N LYS A 107 9.38 13.63 6.70
CA LYS A 107 9.53 14.85 5.92
C LYS A 107 10.56 14.63 4.81
N ILE A 108 10.14 14.68 3.54
CA ILE A 108 11.02 14.50 2.39
C ILE A 108 11.07 15.80 1.59
N GLY A 109 12.19 16.52 1.65
CA GLY A 109 12.43 17.75 0.87
C GLY A 109 11.21 18.68 0.81
N ASP A 110 10.84 19.06 -0.41
CA ASP A 110 9.66 19.86 -0.72
C ASP A 110 8.37 19.03 -0.87
N PHE A 111 8.44 17.69 -0.87
CA PHE A 111 7.27 16.79 -0.86
C PHE A 111 6.47 16.85 0.45
N GLY A 112 7.01 17.51 1.48
CA GLY A 112 6.35 17.63 2.77
C GLY A 112 6.38 16.31 3.55
N ARG A 113 5.32 16.05 4.32
CA ARG A 113 5.18 14.85 5.16
C ARG A 113 4.51 13.74 4.36
N VAL A 114 5.20 12.63 4.16
CA VAL A 114 4.73 11.51 3.35
C VAL A 114 4.75 10.21 4.16
N PRO A 115 3.70 9.37 4.04
CA PRO A 115 3.69 8.05 4.66
C PRO A 115 4.59 7.10 3.87
N ILE A 116 5.62 6.58 4.52
CA ILE A 116 6.54 5.60 3.96
C ILE A 116 6.37 4.29 4.72
N GLN A 117 6.22 3.19 3.99
CA GLN A 117 6.16 1.87 4.61
C GLN A 117 7.42 1.63 5.46
N ARG A 118 7.23 1.17 6.70
CA ARG A 118 8.37 0.80 7.56
C ARG A 118 9.26 -0.23 6.88
N TYR A 119 10.58 -0.05 7.02
CA TYR A 119 11.58 -0.96 6.45
C TYR A 119 11.37 -2.42 6.88
N LEU A 120 10.97 -2.63 8.13
CA LEU A 120 10.71 -3.95 8.68
C LEU A 120 9.19 -4.22 8.72
N PRO A 121 8.64 -5.11 7.87
CA PRO A 121 7.20 -5.43 7.86
C PRO A 121 6.77 -6.33 9.03
N ALA A 122 7.55 -6.36 10.12
CA ALA A 122 7.33 -7.19 11.30
C ALA A 122 7.55 -6.37 12.58
N LYS A 123 6.81 -6.73 13.65
CA LYS A 123 7.00 -6.16 14.98
C LYS A 123 7.69 -7.19 15.88
N PHE A 124 8.66 -6.72 16.65
CA PHE A 124 9.37 -7.49 17.66
C PHE A 124 9.15 -6.83 19.01
N ASP A 125 8.83 -7.63 20.02
CA ASP A 125 8.67 -7.10 21.37
C ASP A 125 10.01 -6.53 21.87
N GLY A 126 9.98 -5.33 22.45
CA GLY A 126 11.17 -4.61 22.91
C GLY A 126 12.10 -4.04 21.82
N ALA A 127 11.78 -4.20 20.53
CA ALA A 127 12.61 -3.67 19.43
C ALA A 127 11.77 -2.95 18.36
N ALA A 128 12.01 -1.65 18.22
CA ALA A 128 11.45 -0.83 17.15
C ALA A 128 12.59 -0.40 16.20
N VAL A 129 12.35 -0.51 14.89
CA VAL A 129 13.25 -0.01 13.85
C VAL A 129 12.50 1.03 13.03
N PRO A 130 12.25 2.23 13.61
CA PRO A 130 11.67 3.33 12.83
C PRO A 130 12.66 3.78 11.76
N ALA A 131 12.15 4.35 10.68
CA ALA A 131 12.97 5.01 9.68
C ALA A 131 13.80 6.13 10.34
N LYS A 132 15.08 6.20 9.98
CA LYS A 132 16.01 7.21 10.51
C LYS A 132 15.74 8.61 9.94
N GLY A 133 15.02 8.69 8.83
CA GLY A 133 14.79 9.90 8.07
C GLY A 133 14.62 9.59 6.58
N PRO A 134 14.51 10.62 5.73
CA PRO A 134 14.57 10.46 4.28
C PRO A 134 15.91 9.85 3.85
N ALA A 135 15.97 9.37 2.60
CA ALA A 135 17.25 9.05 1.98
C ALA A 135 18.17 10.30 1.99
N PRO A 136 19.47 10.13 2.25
CA PRO A 136 20.40 11.25 2.20
C PRO A 136 20.49 11.81 0.77
N ASP A 137 20.77 13.10 0.67
CA ASP A 137 21.06 13.73 -0.62
C ASP A 137 22.31 13.10 -1.26
N LEU A 138 22.37 13.14 -2.59
CA LEU A 138 23.55 12.67 -3.31
C LEU A 138 24.80 13.42 -2.83
N GLY A 139 25.81 12.69 -2.39
CA GLY A 139 27.06 13.25 -1.88
C GLY A 139 27.01 13.79 -0.45
N ALA A 140 25.92 13.58 0.31
CA ALA A 140 25.78 14.07 1.69
C ALA A 140 26.81 13.45 2.66
N ASP A 141 27.18 12.18 2.45
CA ASP A 141 28.06 11.43 3.34
C ASP A 141 29.50 11.30 2.79
N THR A 142 29.82 11.91 1.64
CA THR A 142 31.12 11.76 0.95
C THR A 142 32.30 12.06 1.89
N ASP A 143 32.34 13.26 2.46
CA ASP A 143 33.44 13.72 3.31
C ASP A 143 33.59 12.86 4.58
N ALA A 144 32.45 12.45 5.17
CA ALA A 144 32.43 11.61 6.36
C ALA A 144 33.06 10.23 6.09
N VAL A 145 32.67 9.59 4.98
CA VAL A 145 33.21 8.29 4.57
C VAL A 145 34.70 8.39 4.20
N LEU A 146 35.13 9.44 3.50
CA LEU A 146 36.54 9.64 3.16
C LEU A 146 37.41 9.86 4.42
N ALA A 147 36.89 10.58 5.41
CA ALA A 147 37.55 10.75 6.69
C ALA A 147 37.66 9.43 7.47
N GLU A 148 36.61 8.59 7.46
CA GLU A 148 36.64 7.24 8.06
C GLU A 148 37.67 6.32 7.39
N LEU A 149 37.94 6.52 6.10
CA LEU A 149 38.99 5.82 5.36
C LEU A 149 40.42 6.35 5.65
N GLY A 150 40.54 7.39 6.47
CA GLY A 150 41.82 7.92 6.94
C GLY A 150 42.41 9.05 6.10
N LEU A 151 41.64 9.64 5.17
CA LEU A 151 42.10 10.81 4.42
C LEU A 151 42.08 12.06 5.31
N SER A 152 43.10 12.88 5.16
CA SER A 152 43.15 14.20 5.79
C SER A 152 42.21 15.17 5.08
N ALA A 153 41.79 16.23 5.79
CA ALA A 153 40.96 17.29 5.21
C ALA A 153 41.56 17.92 3.93
N ALA A 154 42.90 17.99 3.83
CA ALA A 154 43.58 18.50 2.65
C ALA A 154 43.50 17.54 1.45
N GLU A 155 43.58 16.23 1.68
CA GLU A 155 43.41 15.22 0.63
C GLU A 155 41.96 15.15 0.16
N ILE A 156 41.00 15.28 1.08
CA ILE A 156 39.58 15.33 0.73
C ILE A 156 39.31 16.55 -0.16
N GLU A 157 39.83 17.73 0.20
CA GLU A 157 39.67 18.94 -0.61
C GLU A 157 40.30 18.80 -2.01
N ASP A 158 41.49 18.18 -2.13
CA ASP A 158 42.11 17.89 -3.44
C ASP A 158 41.21 17.00 -4.32
N LEU A 159 40.52 16.01 -3.73
CA LEU A 159 39.59 15.16 -4.47
C LEU A 159 38.37 15.92 -5.00
N HIS A 160 37.85 16.89 -4.23
CA HIS A 160 36.77 17.76 -4.67
C HIS A 160 37.24 18.71 -5.78
N GLU A 161 38.38 19.39 -5.61
CA GLU A 161 38.94 20.30 -6.62
C GLU A 161 39.17 19.59 -7.96
N ARG A 162 39.60 18.32 -7.91
CA ARG A 162 39.84 17.46 -9.09
C ARG A 162 38.57 16.78 -9.62
N ARG A 163 37.42 16.98 -8.97
CA ARG A 163 36.13 16.37 -9.31
C ARG A 163 36.18 14.84 -9.38
N VAL A 164 36.94 14.25 -8.45
CA VAL A 164 37.00 12.79 -8.24
C VAL A 164 35.94 12.36 -7.24
N ALA A 165 35.61 13.22 -6.28
CA ALA A 165 34.51 13.05 -5.35
C ALA A 165 33.74 14.37 -5.25
N ASP A 166 32.42 14.32 -5.32
CA ASP A 166 31.57 15.50 -5.14
C ASP A 166 30.93 15.50 -3.74
N ARG A 167 30.79 16.68 -3.14
CA ARG A 167 29.92 16.88 -1.95
C ARG A 167 28.54 17.35 -2.38
N ALA A 168 27.56 17.21 -1.49
CA ALA A 168 26.17 17.60 -1.78
C ALA A 168 26.03 19.01 -2.36
N SER A 169 26.83 19.98 -1.89
CA SER A 169 26.82 21.36 -2.41
C SER A 169 27.27 21.49 -3.86
N ASP A 170 28.19 20.62 -4.32
CA ASP A 170 28.71 20.67 -5.69
C ASP A 170 27.62 20.21 -6.68
N LEU A 171 26.82 19.23 -6.24
CA LEU A 171 25.80 18.57 -7.03
C LEU A 171 24.49 19.35 -7.09
N GLN A 172 24.23 20.26 -6.14
CA GLN A 172 23.09 21.19 -6.22
C GLN A 172 23.15 22.10 -7.47
N SER A 173 24.33 22.28 -8.05
CA SER A 173 24.56 23.06 -9.27
C SER A 173 24.51 22.24 -10.57
N ASP A 174 24.46 20.91 -10.48
CA ASP A 174 24.46 20.02 -11.64
C ASP A 174 23.03 19.91 -12.24
N PRO A 175 22.84 20.28 -13.52
CA PRO A 175 21.53 20.26 -14.15
C PRO A 175 20.92 18.84 -14.22
N ILE A 176 21.73 17.78 -14.35
CA ILE A 176 21.25 16.39 -14.42
C ILE A 176 20.79 15.93 -13.02
N ALA A 177 21.52 16.30 -11.98
CA ALA A 177 21.14 16.00 -10.60
C ALA A 177 19.83 16.73 -10.20
N ARG A 178 19.64 17.97 -10.67
CA ARG A 178 18.37 18.72 -10.47
C ARG A 178 17.19 18.07 -11.19
N GLU A 179 17.36 17.68 -12.45
CA GLU A 179 16.24 17.23 -13.31
C GLU A 179 15.61 15.91 -12.83
N GLY A 180 16.39 15.04 -12.18
CA GLY A 180 15.90 13.76 -11.65
C GLY A 180 15.32 13.81 -10.23
N THR A 181 15.63 14.83 -9.43
CA THR A 181 15.34 14.85 -7.99
C THR A 181 14.56 16.06 -7.49
N GLN A 182 14.35 17.08 -8.34
CA GLN A 182 13.79 18.38 -7.93
C GLN A 182 12.82 19.00 -8.97
N LEU A 183 12.13 18.20 -9.78
CA LEU A 183 11.07 18.77 -10.60
C LEU A 183 9.98 19.36 -9.68
N PRO A 184 9.45 20.55 -9.98
CA PRO A 184 8.23 21.06 -9.36
C PRO A 184 7.14 20.00 -9.39
N PHE A 185 6.40 19.89 -8.29
CA PHE A 185 5.46 18.80 -8.10
C PHE A 185 4.35 18.73 -9.17
N GLU A 186 3.99 19.90 -9.72
CA GLU A 186 3.03 20.06 -10.81
C GLU A 186 3.48 19.35 -12.10
N ASP A 187 4.78 19.28 -12.34
CA ASP A 187 5.34 18.65 -13.54
C ASP A 187 5.14 17.12 -13.48
N TYR A 188 5.11 16.52 -12.29
CA TYR A 188 4.89 15.07 -12.15
C TYR A 188 3.45 14.65 -12.45
N GLU A 189 2.45 15.50 -12.17
CA GLU A 189 1.06 15.29 -12.61
C GLU A 189 0.93 15.45 -14.13
N GLU A 190 1.55 16.50 -14.70
CA GLU A 190 1.53 16.73 -16.16
C GLU A 190 2.19 15.58 -16.94
N MET A 191 3.25 14.98 -16.37
CA MET A 191 3.94 13.83 -16.95
C MET A 191 3.17 12.51 -16.80
N GLY A 192 2.04 12.50 -16.07
CA GLY A 192 1.25 11.28 -15.80
C GLY A 192 1.95 10.27 -14.89
N SER A 193 3.04 10.68 -14.23
CA SER A 193 3.78 9.83 -13.28
C SER A 193 3.12 9.76 -11.91
N VAL A 194 2.28 10.75 -11.59
CA VAL A 194 1.41 10.80 -10.41
C VAL A 194 -0.03 10.92 -10.88
N LEU A 195 -0.90 10.03 -10.39
CA LEU A 195 -2.30 9.98 -10.82
C LEU A 195 -3.16 11.09 -10.16
N ARG A 196 -2.90 11.38 -8.88
CA ARG A 196 -3.60 12.39 -8.09
C ARG A 196 -2.74 12.81 -6.91
N ILE A 197 -2.68 14.11 -6.65
CA ILE A 197 -2.15 14.67 -5.41
C ILE A 197 -3.28 15.09 -4.49
N ASP A 198 -3.26 14.63 -3.24
CA ASP A 198 -4.13 15.16 -2.18
C ASP A 198 -3.40 16.27 -1.42
N ARG A 199 -3.60 17.53 -1.85
CA ARG A 199 -2.91 18.71 -1.28
C ARG A 199 -3.38 19.06 0.13
N ASP A 200 -4.57 18.58 0.51
CA ASP A 200 -5.17 18.79 1.83
C ASP A 200 -4.94 17.59 2.76
N TYR A 201 -4.06 16.66 2.37
CA TYR A 201 -3.68 15.53 3.21
C TYR A 201 -3.11 16.03 4.54
N ALA A 202 -3.96 16.03 5.56
CA ALA A 202 -3.55 16.12 6.94
C ALA A 202 -3.38 14.69 7.47
N PRO A 203 -2.20 14.31 7.99
CA PRO A 203 -2.08 13.02 8.67
C PRO A 203 -3.14 12.96 9.76
N LYS A 204 -4.02 11.95 9.69
CA LYS A 204 -5.02 11.74 10.75
C LYS A 204 -4.25 11.54 12.07
N PRO A 205 -4.64 12.24 13.15
CA PRO A 205 -3.97 12.07 14.43
C PRO A 205 -4.06 10.60 14.86
N LEU A 206 -2.92 10.07 15.30
CA LEU A 206 -2.75 8.71 15.83
C LEU A 206 -3.71 8.42 17.00
#